data_AF-A0A376E7N9-F1
#
_entry.id   AF-A0A376E7N9-F1
#
_cell.length_a   1.000
_cell.length_b   1.000
_cell.length_c   1.000
_cell.angle_alpha   90.00
_cell.angle_beta   90.00
_cell.angle_gamma   90.00
#
_symmetry.space_group_name_H-M   'P 1'
#
loop_
_entity.id
_entity.type
_entity.pdbx_description
1 polymer ?
#
loop_
_entity_poly.entity_id
_entity_poly.type
_entity_poly.pdbx_seq_one_letter_code
_entity_poly.pdbx_strand_id
1 'polypeptide(L)'
;MEDTGVAAYNGAGKYITNAAYLVIAGKIVSVEARHASAIRNIINPGSTDFSGDDVIDANGLDLAKEPKDIVMVAGGFIKTPFTWKERGIS
;
A
#
# COMPACT_ATOMS: atom_id res chain seq x y z
N MET A 1 -6.87 6.41 0.26
CA MET A 1 -7.25 5.14 0.94
C MET A 1 -6.61 3.98 0.19
N GLU A 2 -6.88 3.82 -1.10
CA GLU A 2 -6.33 2.70 -1.88
C GLU A 2 -4.81 2.75 -2.07
N ASP A 3 -4.21 3.92 -2.35
CA ASP A 3 -2.74 4.06 -2.37
C ASP A 3 -2.06 3.65 -1.04
N THR A 4 -2.77 3.85 0.08
CA THR A 4 -2.29 3.45 1.40
C THR A 4 -2.33 1.94 1.58
N GLY A 5 -3.36 1.27 1.06
CA GLY A 5 -3.48 -0.18 1.06
C GLY A 5 -2.40 -0.84 0.19
N VAL A 6 -2.17 -0.30 -1.01
CA VAL A 6 -1.09 -0.74 -1.92
C VAL A 6 0.26 -0.69 -1.22
N ALA A 7 0.59 0.47 -0.65
CA ALA A 7 1.87 0.64 0.04
C ALA A 7 2.01 -0.24 1.29
N ALA A 8 0.90 -0.54 1.97
CA ALA A 8 0.87 -1.42 3.13
C ALA A 8 1.14 -2.87 2.73
N TYR A 9 0.48 -3.41 1.71
CA TYR A 9 0.68 -4.79 1.28
C TYR A 9 2.07 -5.01 0.67
N ASN A 10 2.57 -4.05 -0.11
CA ASN A 10 3.93 -4.11 -0.66
C ASN A 10 4.99 -4.11 0.45
N GLY A 11 4.86 -3.22 1.44
CA GLY A 11 5.76 -3.18 2.59
C GLY A 11 5.63 -4.41 3.51
N ALA A 12 4.43 -4.95 3.67
CA ALA A 12 4.17 -6.11 4.50
C ALA A 12 4.64 -7.43 3.89
N GLY A 13 4.76 -7.51 2.55
CA GLY A 13 5.09 -8.75 1.82
C GLY A 13 6.34 -9.46 2.34
N LYS A 14 7.38 -8.71 2.73
CA LYS A 14 8.63 -9.26 3.30
C LYS A 14 8.45 -9.98 4.64
N TYR A 15 7.37 -9.70 5.37
CA TYR A 15 7.05 -10.37 6.63
C TYR A 15 6.17 -11.61 6.44
N ILE A 16 5.65 -11.86 5.23
CA ILE A 16 4.79 -12.99 4.92
C ILE A 16 5.65 -14.17 4.46
N THR A 17 5.83 -15.15 5.34
CA THR A 17 6.65 -16.34 5.05
C THR A 17 5.87 -17.47 4.37
N ASN A 18 4.55 -17.52 4.56
CA ASN A 18 3.72 -18.52 3.92
C ASN A 18 3.38 -18.09 2.48
N ALA A 19 3.85 -18.87 1.50
CA ALA A 19 3.65 -18.59 0.09
C ALA A 19 2.16 -18.44 -0.30
N ALA A 20 1.25 -19.20 0.32
CA ALA A 20 -0.17 -19.07 0.04
C ALA A 20 -0.72 -17.70 0.48
N TYR A 21 -0.26 -17.19 1.63
CA TYR A 21 -0.64 -15.86 2.11
C TYR A 21 0.01 -14.75 1.29
N LEU A 22 1.24 -14.96 0.82
CA LEU A 22 1.90 -14.00 -0.07
C LEU A 22 1.15 -13.88 -1.40
N VAL A 23 0.69 -15.01 -1.96
CA VAL A 23 -0.15 -15.02 -3.17
C VAL A 23 -1.48 -14.28 -2.94
N ILE A 24 -2.13 -14.50 -1.80
CA ILE A 24 -3.39 -13.82 -1.48
C ILE A 24 -3.14 -12.31 -1.31
N ALA A 25 -2.10 -11.90 -0.59
CA ALA A 25 -1.71 -10.49 -0.43
C ALA A 25 -1.43 -9.84 -1.80
N GLY A 26 -0.69 -10.54 -2.68
CA GLY A 26 -0.43 -10.12 -4.06
C GLY A 26 -1.71 -9.88 -4.88
N LYS A 27 -2.73 -10.72 -4.70
CA LYS A 27 -4.03 -10.53 -5.36
C LYS A 27 -4.76 -9.29 -4.86
N ILE A 28 -4.69 -9.01 -3.56
CA ILE A 28 -5.36 -7.83 -2.97
C ILE A 28 -4.70 -6.55 -3.48
N VAL A 29 -3.37 -6.46 -3.40
CA VAL A 29 -2.64 -5.27 -3.85
C VAL A 29 -2.85 -4.99 -5.34
N SER A 30 -2.95 -6.04 -6.17
CA SER A 30 -3.24 -5.88 -7.61
C SER A 30 -4.61 -5.22 -7.86
N VAL A 31 -5.62 -5.54 -7.06
CA VAL A 31 -6.96 -4.93 -7.17
C VAL A 31 -6.94 -3.50 -6.67
N GLU A 32 -6.33 -3.25 -5.51
CA GLU A 32 -6.23 -1.90 -4.92
C GLU A 32 -5.46 -0.94 -5.83
N ALA A 33 -4.37 -1.38 -6.45
CA ALA A 33 -3.60 -0.57 -7.40
C ALA A 33 -4.43 -0.19 -8.65
N ARG A 34 -5.16 -1.16 -9.22
CA ARG A 34 -6.05 -0.89 -10.37
C ARG A 34 -7.14 0.13 -10.02
N HIS A 35 -7.73 0.01 -8.83
CA HIS A 35 -8.76 0.94 -8.39
C HIS A 35 -8.18 2.34 -8.16
N ALA A 36 -7.01 2.44 -7.51
CA ALA A 36 -6.33 3.70 -7.27
C ALA A 36 -6.03 4.44 -8.58
N SER A 37 -5.43 3.76 -9.56
CA SER A 37 -5.17 4.34 -10.90
C SER A 37 -6.45 4.77 -11.61
N ALA A 38 -7.52 3.97 -11.52
CA ALA A 38 -8.80 4.30 -12.14
C ALA A 38 -9.43 5.55 -11.52
N ILE A 39 -9.44 5.65 -10.19
CA ILE A 39 -9.97 6.81 -9.47
C ILE A 39 -9.16 8.06 -9.81
N ARG A 40 -7.82 7.97 -9.77
CA ARG A 40 -6.95 9.11 -10.11
C ARG A 40 -7.18 9.60 -11.53
N ASN A 41 -7.28 8.70 -12.49
CA ASN A 41 -7.57 9.05 -13.88
C ASN A 41 -8.97 9.65 -14.08
N ILE A 42 -9.96 9.23 -13.27
CA ILE A 42 -11.31 9.85 -13.30
C ILE A 42 -11.28 11.26 -12.69
N ILE A 43 -10.50 11.47 -11.63
CA ILE A 43 -10.37 12.76 -10.95
C ILE A 43 -9.64 13.78 -11.83
N ASN A 44 -8.56 13.37 -12.50
CA ASN A 44 -7.76 14.24 -13.36
C ASN A 44 -7.45 13.58 -14.72
N PRO A 45 -8.44 13.53 -15.64
CA PRO A 45 -8.30 12.84 -16.91
C PRO A 45 -7.22 13.43 -17.82
N GLY A 46 -6.44 12.56 -18.47
CA GLY A 46 -5.40 12.97 -19.43
C GLY A 46 -4.11 13.51 -18.79
N SER A 47 -4.02 13.48 -17.46
CA SER A 47 -2.79 13.75 -16.72
C SER A 47 -1.94 12.49 -16.55
N THR A 48 -0.79 12.63 -15.88
CA THR A 48 0.05 11.51 -15.45
C THR A 48 -0.45 10.83 -14.18
N ASP A 49 -1.55 11.31 -13.57
CA ASP A 49 -2.02 10.86 -12.26
C ASP A 49 -2.46 9.39 -12.24
N PHE A 50 -2.67 8.75 -13.40
CA PHE A 50 -2.90 7.30 -13.49
C PHE A 50 -1.78 6.49 -12.80
N SER A 51 -0.54 7.00 -12.85
CA SER A 51 0.64 6.45 -12.18
C SER A 51 1.57 7.62 -11.82
N GLY A 52 1.08 8.49 -10.94
CA GLY A 52 1.80 9.72 -10.56
C GLY A 52 3.06 9.44 -9.76
N ASP A 53 4.05 10.33 -9.87
CA ASP A 53 5.34 10.25 -9.16
C ASP A 53 5.19 10.26 -7.62
N ASP A 54 4.01 10.59 -7.09
CA ASP A 54 3.69 10.54 -5.66
C ASP A 54 3.36 9.13 -5.14
N VAL A 55 3.10 8.17 -6.05
CA VAL A 55 2.72 6.79 -5.72
C VAL A 55 3.65 5.72 -6.27
N ILE A 56 4.60 6.10 -7.13
CA ILE A 56 5.65 5.20 -7.64
C ILE A 56 7.04 5.66 -7.22
N ASP A 57 7.99 4.73 -7.19
CA ASP A 57 9.42 5.02 -7.03
C ASP A 57 10.10 5.35 -8.37
N ALA A 58 11.39 5.63 -8.33
CA ALA A 58 12.18 5.94 -9.53
C ALA A 58 12.28 4.79 -10.55
N ASN A 59 11.88 3.57 -10.16
CA ASN A 59 11.83 2.39 -11.04
C ASN A 59 10.43 2.17 -11.62
N GLY A 60 9.45 3.01 -11.28
CA GLY A 60 8.05 2.84 -11.67
C GLY A 60 7.31 1.79 -10.85
N LEU A 61 7.81 1.43 -9.66
CA LEU A 61 7.15 0.49 -8.76
C LEU A 61 6.32 1.24 -7.74
N ASP A 62 5.13 0.71 -7.40
CA ASP A 62 4.33 1.22 -6.30
C ASP A 62 5.14 1.32 -5.01
N LEU A 63 4.94 2.40 -4.24
CA LEU A 63 5.63 2.59 -2.96
C LEU A 63 5.41 1.40 -2.02
N ALA A 64 6.41 1.11 -1.19
CA ALA A 64 6.33 0.13 -0.10
C ALA A 64 6.65 0.83 1.22
N LYS A 65 5.72 0.81 2.18
CA LYS A 65 5.87 1.53 3.46
C LYS A 65 5.91 0.57 4.64
N GLU A 66 6.72 0.88 5.65
CA GLU A 66 6.76 0.09 6.88
C GLU A 66 5.45 0.22 7.66
N PRO A 67 5.08 -0.80 8.48
CA PRO A 67 3.85 -0.76 9.27
C PRO A 67 3.69 0.52 10.11
N LYS A 68 4.77 1.07 10.68
CA LYS A 68 4.71 2.32 11.45
C LYS A 68 4.22 3.50 10.60
N ASP A 69 4.66 3.59 9.35
CA ASP A 69 4.31 4.69 8.46
C ASP A 69 2.86 4.56 7.98
N ILE A 70 2.41 3.32 7.78
CA ILE A 70 1.01 3.03 7.50
C ILE A 70 0.11 3.41 8.68
N VAL A 71 0.49 3.08 9.92
CA VAL A 71 -0.30 3.44 11.11
C VAL A 71 -0.39 4.95 11.30
N MET A 72 0.68 5.70 11.01
CA MET A 72 0.64 7.17 11.06
C MET A 72 -0.38 7.76 10.08
N VAL A 73 -0.51 7.18 8.88
CA VAL A 73 -1.45 7.66 7.85
C VAL A 73 -2.89 7.16 8.10
N ALA A 74 -3.04 5.92 8.55
CA ALA A 74 -4.34 5.27 8.74
C ALA A 74 -4.95 5.49 10.14
N GLY A 75 -4.21 6.06 11.09
CA GLY A 75 -4.58 6.13 12.51
C GLY A 75 -5.95 6.73 12.78
N GLY A 76 -6.40 7.71 12.00
CA GLY A 76 -7.74 8.32 12.14
C GLY A 76 -8.90 7.35 11.89
N PHE A 77 -8.66 6.28 11.14
CA PHE A 77 -9.66 5.25 10.78
C PHE A 77 -9.67 4.08 11.77
N ILE A 78 -8.62 3.90 12.57
CA ILE A 78 -8.50 2.80 13.52
C ILE A 78 -9.33 3.13 14.77
N LYS A 79 -10.40 2.35 15.01
CA LYS A 79 -11.28 2.54 16.16
C LYS A 79 -10.97 1.62 17.33
N THR A 80 -10.54 0.40 17.03
CA THR A 80 -10.16 -0.57 18.06
C THR A 80 -8.70 -0.34 18.44
N PRO A 81 -8.40 -0.04 19.71
CA PRO A 81 -7.02 0.04 20.16
C PRO A 81 -6.31 -1.30 19.93
N PHE A 82 -5.10 -1.23 19.39
CA PHE A 82 -4.25 -2.39 19.22
C PHE A 82 -2.82 -2.01 19.60
N THR A 83 -2.03 -3.01 19.99
CA THR A 83 -0.60 -2.86 20.24
C THR A 83 0.14 -3.51 19.07
N TRP A 84 1.04 -2.77 18.41
CA TRP A 84 2.02 -3.39 17.53
C TRP A 84 3.38 -3.37 18.23
N LYS A 85 4.09 -4.50 18.20
CA LYS A 85 5.52 -4.51 18.51
C LYS A 85 6.27 -4.39 17.18
N GLU A 86 7.02 -3.31 17.03
CA GLU A 86 8.04 -3.22 15.98
C GLU A 86 9.01 -4.37 16.21
N ARG A 87 8.96 -5.42 15.37
CA ARG A 87 9.97 -6.48 15.41
C ARG A 87 11.22 -5.82 14.88
N GLY A 88 12.12 -5.37 15.76
CA GLY A 88 13.35 -4.64 15.44
C GLY A 88 14.29 -5.43 14.52
N ILE A 89 13.91 -5.57 13.26
CA ILE A 89 14.73 -6.07 12.17
C ILE A 89 15.47 -4.85 11.64
N SER A 90 16.67 -4.66 12.18
CA SER A 90 17.70 -3.76 11.64
C SER A 90 18.16 -4.21 10.26
#